data_AF-G0NF10-F1
#
_entry.id   AF-G0NF10-F1
#
_cell.length_a   1.000
_cell.length_b   1.000
_cell.length_c   1.000
_cell.angle_alpha   90.00
_cell.angle_beta   90.00
_cell.angle_gamma   90.00
#
_symmetry.space_group_name_H-M   'P 1'
#
loop_
_entity.id
_entity.type
_entity.pdbx_description
1 polymer ?
#
loop_
_entity_poly.entity_id
_entity_poly.type
_entity_poly.pdbx_seq_one_letter_code
_entity_poly.pdbx_strand_id
1 'polypeptide(L)'
;MQNLNHILFVLILSLLSAECSILSFHRNLLGDGSEECFEKFFMAVINEKHECSNDFEFLTVSSLMLTVSNISRCSQKNVEKKHDAYTSGKSCVLDIMSSECSKERSTFLEENYNLLINLLTERPKDNITCSAPFFELEAIECKAQKHALQLEMQEQTGEKETHDGAVKVLAMCKETQACMRDSCKFTDVERDEIENSCDVLELTTSDFTVCMNKINKEKPDLSKYECLNDHDFYSKDSTVICERWKNKRDCMRRVTEDICGEDVMKHDEKSLNAFLNNLKCEE
;
A
#
# COMPACT_ATOMS: atom_id res chain seq x y z
N MET A 1 -14.71 -8.73 -59.79
CA MET A 1 -13.44 -8.30 -59.17
C MET A 1 -13.46 -6.86 -58.62
N GLN A 2 -14.25 -5.92 -59.16
CA GLN A 2 -14.31 -4.53 -58.65
C GLN A 2 -14.91 -4.38 -57.22
N ASN A 3 -15.89 -5.20 -56.83
CA ASN A 3 -16.52 -5.10 -55.51
C ASN A 3 -15.62 -5.57 -54.34
N LEU A 4 -14.70 -6.51 -54.59
CA LEU A 4 -13.84 -7.06 -53.54
C LEU A 4 -12.76 -6.05 -53.11
N ASN A 5 -12.21 -5.30 -54.07
CA ASN A 5 -11.22 -4.25 -53.81
C ASN A 5 -11.83 -3.05 -53.06
N HIS A 6 -13.11 -2.72 -53.32
CA HIS A 6 -13.78 -1.62 -52.64
C HIS A 6 -14.07 -1.95 -51.16
N ILE A 7 -14.49 -3.19 -50.87
CA ILE A 7 -14.71 -3.67 -49.51
C ILE A 7 -13.37 -3.74 -48.75
N LEU A 8 -12.31 -4.24 -49.39
CA LEU A 8 -10.99 -4.31 -48.78
C LEU A 8 -10.43 -2.91 -48.45
N PHE A 9 -10.64 -1.93 -49.35
CA PHE A 9 -10.20 -0.56 -49.14
C PHE A 9 -10.96 0.15 -48.02
N VAL A 10 -12.27 -0.06 -47.91
CA VAL A 10 -13.09 0.45 -46.81
C VAL A 10 -12.68 -0.18 -45.48
N LEU A 11 -12.42 -1.49 -45.44
CA LEU A 11 -11.96 -2.18 -44.24
C LEU A 11 -10.60 -1.65 -43.77
N ILE A 12 -9.65 -1.43 -44.69
CA ILE A 12 -8.33 -0.85 -44.38
C ILE A 12 -8.46 0.59 -43.86
N LEU A 13 -9.32 1.42 -44.47
CA LEU A 13 -9.59 2.79 -43.99
C LEU A 13 -10.21 2.80 -42.59
N SER A 14 -11.16 1.89 -42.30
CA SER A 14 -11.73 1.78 -40.97
C SER A 14 -10.71 1.31 -39.92
N LEU A 15 -9.83 0.36 -40.26
CA LEU A 15 -8.77 -0.10 -39.37
C LEU A 15 -7.76 1.01 -39.05
N LEU A 16 -7.32 1.76 -40.07
CA LEU A 16 -6.40 2.90 -39.90
C LEU A 16 -7.02 4.03 -39.06
N SER A 17 -8.32 4.28 -39.22
CA SER A 17 -9.02 5.30 -38.42
C SER A 17 -9.14 4.92 -36.94
N ALA A 18 -9.33 3.64 -36.65
CA ALA A 18 -9.40 3.12 -35.28
C ALA A 18 -8.02 3.12 -34.58
N GLU A 19 -6.94 2.82 -35.31
CA GLU A 19 -5.58 2.88 -34.75
C GLU A 19 -5.17 4.33 -34.41
N CYS A 20 -5.52 5.30 -35.27
CA CYS A 20 -5.26 6.72 -35.01
C CYS A 20 -6.05 7.26 -33.80
N SER A 21 -7.30 6.84 -33.61
CA SER A 21 -8.09 7.26 -32.45
C SER A 21 -7.56 6.67 -31.15
N ILE A 22 -7.10 5.41 -31.16
CA ILE A 22 -6.48 4.75 -30.00
C ILE A 22 -5.16 5.42 -29.62
N LEU A 23 -4.29 5.74 -30.59
CA LEU A 23 -3.03 6.44 -30.33
C LEU A 23 -3.26 7.86 -29.77
N SER A 24 -4.25 8.57 -30.31
CA SER A 24 -4.68 9.88 -29.79
C SER A 24 -5.21 9.75 -28.36
N PHE A 25 -6.02 8.73 -28.09
CA PHE A 25 -6.54 8.45 -26.76
C PHE A 25 -5.41 8.15 -25.77
N HIS A 26 -4.49 7.24 -26.07
CA HIS A 26 -3.37 6.93 -25.18
C HIS A 26 -2.49 8.15 -24.87
N ARG A 27 -2.20 8.97 -25.89
CA ARG A 27 -1.41 10.19 -25.71
C ARG A 27 -2.13 11.21 -24.85
N ASN A 28 -3.43 11.40 -25.02
CA ASN A 28 -4.21 12.31 -24.19
C ASN A 28 -4.43 11.75 -22.78
N LEU A 29 -4.67 10.44 -22.67
CA LEU A 29 -4.84 9.73 -21.41
C LEU A 29 -3.59 9.78 -20.54
N LEU A 30 -2.40 9.75 -21.12
CA LEU A 30 -1.13 9.85 -20.40
C LEU A 30 -0.48 11.25 -20.54
N GLY A 31 -1.24 12.25 -21.00
CA GLY A 31 -0.75 13.62 -21.16
C GLY A 31 -0.77 14.44 -19.86
N ASP A 32 -0.28 15.68 -19.92
CA ASP A 32 -0.22 16.59 -18.77
C ASP A 32 -1.59 16.75 -18.09
N GLY A 33 -1.59 16.66 -16.76
CA GLY A 33 -2.80 16.71 -15.91
C GLY A 33 -3.61 15.41 -15.82
N SER A 34 -3.27 14.37 -16.61
CA SER A 34 -3.88 13.04 -16.43
C SER A 34 -3.34 12.32 -15.22
N GLU A 35 -2.02 12.31 -15.04
CA GLU A 35 -1.37 11.62 -13.91
C GLU A 35 -1.92 12.16 -12.59
N GLU A 36 -1.97 13.50 -12.45
CA GLU A 36 -2.56 14.16 -11.28
C GLU A 36 -4.04 13.81 -11.08
N CYS A 37 -4.84 13.76 -12.15
CA CYS A 37 -6.26 13.38 -12.09
C CYS A 37 -6.43 11.93 -11.59
N PHE A 38 -5.65 10.99 -12.15
CA PHE A 38 -5.70 9.59 -11.73
C PHE A 38 -5.18 9.40 -10.31
N GLU A 39 -4.08 10.06 -9.95
CA GLU A 39 -3.56 10.03 -8.57
C GLU A 39 -4.62 10.52 -7.58
N LYS A 40 -5.27 11.66 -7.85
CA LYS A 40 -6.35 12.18 -7.00
C LYS A 40 -7.57 11.26 -6.95
N PHE A 41 -7.96 10.68 -8.09
CA PHE A 41 -9.02 9.67 -8.13
C PHE A 41 -8.69 8.49 -7.20
N PHE A 42 -7.49 7.90 -7.33
CA PHE A 42 -7.08 6.78 -6.50
C PHE A 42 -6.97 7.19 -5.03
N MET A 43 -6.42 8.36 -4.71
CA MET A 43 -6.39 8.88 -3.34
C MET A 43 -7.80 9.09 -2.76
N ALA A 44 -8.77 9.53 -3.55
CA ALA A 44 -10.15 9.69 -3.12
C ALA A 44 -10.80 8.34 -2.78
N VAL A 45 -10.47 7.29 -3.55
CA VAL A 45 -10.90 5.90 -3.27
C VAL A 45 -10.18 5.34 -2.03
N ILE A 46 -8.86 5.46 -1.94
CA ILE A 46 -8.03 4.94 -0.82
C ILE A 46 -8.48 5.56 0.52
N ASN A 47 -8.78 6.86 0.52
CA ASN A 47 -9.19 7.58 1.72
C ASN A 47 -10.71 7.58 1.94
N GLU A 48 -11.46 6.76 1.17
CA GLU A 48 -12.91 6.61 1.30
C GLU A 48 -13.68 7.95 1.26
N LYS A 49 -13.18 8.92 0.49
CA LYS A 49 -13.75 10.28 0.41
C LYS A 49 -15.18 10.29 -0.13
N HIS A 50 -15.55 9.24 -0.87
CA HIS A 50 -16.87 9.07 -1.47
C HIS A 50 -17.49 7.75 -1.02
N GLU A 51 -18.61 7.80 -0.32
CA GLU A 51 -19.28 6.60 0.23
C GLU A 51 -19.58 5.54 -0.83
N CYS A 52 -19.92 5.95 -2.06
CA CYS A 52 -20.20 5.02 -3.15
C CYS A 52 -19.00 4.15 -3.54
N SER A 53 -17.78 4.56 -3.20
CA SER A 53 -16.57 3.81 -3.56
C SER A 53 -16.37 2.56 -2.69
N ASN A 54 -17.00 2.52 -1.52
CA ASN A 54 -16.88 1.42 -0.56
C ASN A 54 -17.57 0.12 -1.04
N ASP A 55 -18.48 0.23 -2.02
CA ASP A 55 -19.20 -0.90 -2.59
C ASP A 55 -18.43 -1.62 -3.72
N PHE A 56 -17.26 -1.09 -4.13
CA PHE A 56 -16.54 -1.54 -5.32
C PHE A 56 -15.04 -1.77 -5.09
N GLU A 57 -14.52 -2.88 -5.62
CA GLU A 57 -13.07 -3.19 -5.62
C GLU A 57 -12.35 -2.43 -6.77
N PHE A 58 -12.27 -1.09 -6.70
CA PHE A 58 -11.63 -0.27 -7.74
C PHE A 58 -10.10 -0.36 -7.76
N LEU A 59 -9.47 -0.67 -6.62
CA LEU A 59 -8.03 -0.75 -6.49
C LEU A 59 -7.53 -2.18 -6.72
N THR A 60 -6.29 -2.29 -7.17
CA THR A 60 -5.56 -3.54 -7.32
C THR A 60 -5.22 -4.07 -5.93
N VAL A 61 -6.05 -4.98 -5.41
CA VAL A 61 -5.79 -5.60 -4.10
C VAL A 61 -4.68 -6.63 -4.24
N SER A 62 -3.47 -6.34 -3.75
CA SER A 62 -2.44 -7.38 -3.66
C SER A 62 -2.98 -8.51 -2.77
N SER A 63 -2.92 -9.76 -3.23
CA SER A 63 -3.42 -10.93 -2.47
C SER A 63 -2.58 -11.30 -1.24
N LEU A 64 -1.93 -10.35 -0.57
CA LEU A 64 -1.19 -10.62 0.66
C LEU A 64 -2.09 -11.01 1.85
N MET A 65 -3.42 -10.93 1.68
CA MET A 65 -4.38 -11.50 2.63
C MET A 65 -4.72 -12.99 2.40
N LEU A 66 -4.01 -13.70 1.50
CA LEU A 66 -4.21 -15.14 1.31
C LEU A 66 -2.89 -15.92 1.40
N THR A 67 -2.64 -16.43 2.61
CA THR A 67 -1.89 -17.64 2.98
C THR A 67 -0.81 -18.15 2.03
N VAL A 68 0.41 -18.23 2.58
CA VAL A 68 1.55 -19.06 2.18
C VAL A 68 1.13 -20.33 1.43
N SER A 69 1.17 -20.31 0.09
CA SER A 69 1.57 -21.45 -0.77
C SER A 69 1.44 -21.11 -2.26
N ASN A 70 2.58 -21.17 -2.96
CA ASN A 70 2.74 -21.47 -4.39
C ASN A 70 2.14 -20.54 -5.48
N ILE A 71 3.08 -19.93 -6.23
CA ILE A 71 3.17 -19.87 -7.70
C ILE A 71 2.10 -19.04 -8.49
N SER A 72 2.57 -17.91 -9.03
CA SER A 72 2.26 -17.30 -10.36
C SER A 72 0.79 -17.20 -10.87
N ARG A 73 -0.23 -17.34 -10.03
CA ARG A 73 -1.65 -17.18 -10.41
C ARG A 73 -2.36 -15.97 -9.80
N CYS A 74 -1.64 -15.11 -9.09
CA CYS A 74 -2.23 -14.05 -8.25
C CYS A 74 -2.59 -12.75 -8.99
N SER A 75 -2.19 -12.58 -10.26
CA SER A 75 -2.52 -11.38 -11.02
C SER A 75 -3.88 -11.44 -11.74
N GLN A 76 -4.37 -12.63 -12.09
CA GLN A 76 -5.50 -12.75 -13.03
C GLN A 76 -6.89 -12.62 -12.36
N LYS A 77 -7.04 -13.12 -11.13
CA LYS A 77 -8.33 -13.07 -10.38
C LYS A 77 -8.68 -11.66 -9.87
N ASN A 78 -7.67 -10.83 -9.63
CA ASN A 78 -7.83 -9.45 -9.17
C ASN A 78 -8.33 -8.52 -10.30
N VAL A 79 -7.85 -8.79 -11.51
CA VAL A 79 -8.12 -7.98 -12.69
C VAL A 79 -9.58 -8.12 -13.18
N GLU A 80 -10.17 -9.32 -13.12
CA GLU A 80 -11.59 -9.54 -13.46
C GLU A 80 -12.52 -8.80 -12.49
N LYS A 81 -12.24 -8.87 -11.19
CA LYS A 81 -13.02 -8.13 -10.19
C LYS A 81 -12.91 -6.62 -10.36
N LYS A 82 -11.70 -6.13 -10.65
CA LYS A 82 -11.48 -4.71 -10.96
C LYS A 82 -12.30 -4.31 -12.19
N HIS A 83 -12.29 -5.11 -13.25
CA HIS A 83 -13.12 -4.88 -14.44
C HIS A 83 -14.61 -4.78 -14.10
N ASP A 84 -15.13 -5.73 -13.32
CA ASP A 84 -16.52 -5.73 -12.87
C ASP A 84 -16.83 -4.49 -12.04
N ALA A 85 -15.96 -4.13 -11.09
CA ALA A 85 -16.09 -2.95 -10.24
C ALA A 85 -16.20 -1.66 -11.06
N TYR A 86 -15.29 -1.42 -12.02
CA TYR A 86 -15.37 -0.25 -12.90
C TYR A 86 -16.61 -0.30 -13.82
N THR A 87 -17.04 -1.48 -14.24
CA THR A 87 -18.23 -1.61 -15.09
C THR A 87 -19.52 -1.31 -14.31
N SER A 88 -19.71 -1.92 -13.13
CA SER A 88 -20.91 -1.73 -12.31
C SER A 88 -20.91 -0.41 -11.54
N GLY A 89 -19.73 0.06 -11.15
CA GLY A 89 -19.51 1.28 -10.37
C GLY A 89 -19.34 2.54 -11.22
N LYS A 90 -19.67 2.48 -12.52
CA LYS A 90 -19.43 3.58 -13.47
C LYS A 90 -19.89 4.95 -12.96
N SER A 91 -21.09 5.05 -12.39
CA SER A 91 -21.60 6.32 -11.88
C SER A 91 -20.71 6.89 -10.78
N CYS A 92 -20.29 6.04 -9.83
CA CYS A 92 -19.39 6.44 -8.75
C CYS A 92 -18.03 6.91 -9.29
N VAL A 93 -17.45 6.20 -10.27
CA VAL A 93 -16.18 6.61 -10.88
C VAL A 93 -16.30 7.97 -11.56
N LEU A 94 -17.38 8.20 -12.31
CA LEU A 94 -17.61 9.48 -12.99
C LEU A 94 -17.85 10.62 -12.00
N ASP A 95 -18.54 10.36 -10.88
CA ASP A 95 -18.75 11.33 -9.82
C ASP A 95 -17.42 11.75 -9.17
N ILE A 96 -16.55 10.79 -8.84
CA ILE A 96 -15.21 11.06 -8.28
C ILE A 96 -14.34 11.80 -9.32
N MET A 97 -14.32 11.34 -10.57
CA MET A 97 -13.54 12.03 -11.61
C MET A 97 -14.02 13.47 -11.84
N SER A 98 -15.31 13.72 -11.71
CA SER A 98 -15.88 15.07 -11.82
C SER A 98 -15.54 15.97 -10.63
N SER A 99 -15.30 15.41 -9.44
CA SER A 99 -14.86 16.18 -8.27
C SER A 99 -13.35 16.40 -8.22
N GLU A 100 -12.56 15.42 -8.63
CA GLU A 100 -11.10 15.45 -8.49
C GLU A 100 -10.36 16.00 -9.71
N CYS A 101 -10.95 15.90 -10.90
CA CYS A 101 -10.31 16.28 -12.16
C CYS A 101 -10.89 17.58 -12.73
N SER A 102 -10.16 18.20 -13.67
CA SER A 102 -10.70 19.34 -14.41
C SER A 102 -11.91 18.91 -15.26
N LYS A 103 -12.85 19.84 -15.49
CA LYS A 103 -14.06 19.56 -16.27
C LYS A 103 -13.77 19.00 -17.67
N GLU A 104 -12.75 19.52 -18.34
CA GLU A 104 -12.31 19.04 -19.65
C GLU A 104 -11.84 17.58 -19.56
N ARG A 105 -11.06 17.27 -18.52
CA ARG A 105 -10.52 15.93 -18.28
C ARG A 105 -11.62 14.93 -17.94
N SER A 106 -12.52 15.26 -17.02
CA SER A 106 -13.62 14.38 -16.63
C SER A 106 -14.55 14.09 -17.81
N THR A 107 -14.86 15.10 -18.63
CA THR A 107 -15.65 14.94 -19.86
C THR A 107 -14.96 13.98 -20.84
N PHE A 108 -13.66 14.15 -21.09
CA PHE A 108 -12.91 13.26 -21.97
C PHE A 108 -12.90 11.80 -21.47
N LEU A 109 -12.71 11.59 -20.16
CA LEU A 109 -12.71 10.25 -19.56
C LEU A 109 -14.10 9.60 -19.62
N GLU A 110 -15.17 10.39 -19.44
CA GLU A 110 -16.55 9.92 -19.57
C GLU A 110 -16.87 9.44 -21.00
N GLU A 111 -16.52 10.25 -22.00
CA GLU A 111 -16.72 9.92 -23.42
C GLU A 111 -15.96 8.67 -23.85
N ASN A 112 -14.84 8.37 -23.17
CA ASN A 112 -13.95 7.25 -23.49
C ASN A 112 -13.92 6.17 -22.40
N TYR A 113 -14.96 6.10 -21.56
CA TYR A 113 -14.95 5.29 -20.33
C TYR A 113 -14.67 3.80 -20.57
N ASN A 114 -15.23 3.22 -21.65
CA ASN A 114 -15.00 1.80 -21.95
C ASN A 114 -13.53 1.53 -22.30
N LEU A 115 -12.85 2.45 -22.99
CA LEU A 115 -11.42 2.33 -23.26
C LEU A 115 -10.60 2.46 -21.99
N LEU A 116 -11.01 3.35 -21.07
CA LEU A 116 -10.39 3.49 -19.76
C LEU A 116 -10.48 2.18 -18.96
N ILE A 117 -11.64 1.53 -18.90
CA ILE A 117 -11.81 0.25 -18.20
C ILE A 117 -10.78 -0.76 -18.71
N ASN A 118 -10.69 -0.92 -20.04
CA ASN A 118 -9.76 -1.88 -20.63
C ASN A 118 -8.31 -1.55 -20.27
N LEU A 119 -7.92 -0.28 -20.25
CA LEU A 119 -6.55 0.08 -19.88
C LEU A 119 -6.24 -0.12 -18.40
N LEU A 120 -7.24 -0.05 -17.52
CA LEU A 120 -7.07 -0.33 -16.09
C LEU A 120 -7.10 -1.82 -15.76
N THR A 121 -7.65 -2.65 -16.67
CA THR A 121 -8.06 -4.02 -16.35
C THR A 121 -7.72 -5.06 -17.42
N GLU A 122 -7.03 -4.70 -18.49
CA GLU A 122 -6.51 -5.68 -19.45
C GLU A 122 -4.98 -5.66 -19.40
N ARG A 123 -4.41 -6.57 -18.58
CA ARG A 123 -2.96 -6.71 -18.49
C ARG A 123 -2.39 -7.20 -19.84
N PRO A 124 -1.45 -6.47 -20.46
CA PRO A 124 -0.82 -6.89 -21.71
C PRO A 124 -0.07 -8.22 -21.55
N LYS A 125 -0.08 -9.05 -22.60
CA LYS A 125 0.64 -10.34 -22.61
C LYS A 125 2.16 -10.18 -22.69
N ASP A 126 2.61 -9.11 -23.35
CA ASP A 126 4.02 -8.74 -23.41
C ASP A 126 4.27 -7.61 -22.41
N ASN A 127 5.12 -7.88 -21.43
CA ASN A 127 5.50 -6.94 -20.38
C ASN A 127 7.00 -6.60 -20.43
N ILE A 128 7.72 -6.98 -21.49
CA ILE A 128 9.19 -6.83 -21.56
C ILE A 128 9.62 -5.37 -21.40
N THR A 129 8.87 -4.42 -21.95
CA THR A 129 9.22 -3.00 -21.94
C THR A 129 8.43 -2.16 -20.94
N CYS A 130 7.41 -2.73 -20.28
CA CYS A 130 6.53 -2.00 -19.35
C CYS A 130 5.97 -0.68 -19.91
N SER A 131 5.84 -0.57 -21.23
CA SER A 131 5.49 0.70 -21.90
C SER A 131 4.00 0.85 -22.19
N ALA A 132 3.21 -0.21 -21.97
CA ALA A 132 1.77 -0.15 -22.16
C ALA A 132 1.11 0.76 -21.11
N PRO A 133 0.04 1.51 -21.47
CA PRO A 133 -0.65 2.40 -20.54
C PRO A 133 -1.14 1.71 -19.26
N PHE A 134 -1.48 0.42 -19.33
CA PHE A 134 -1.81 -0.39 -18.16
C PHE A 134 -0.77 -0.28 -17.04
N PHE A 135 0.52 -0.44 -17.38
CA PHE A 135 1.60 -0.41 -16.38
C PHE A 135 1.82 1.00 -15.83
N GLU A 136 1.55 2.04 -16.64
CA GLU A 136 1.61 3.42 -16.17
C GLU A 136 0.50 3.71 -15.16
N LEU A 137 -0.74 3.32 -15.48
CA LEU A 137 -1.88 3.50 -14.57
C LEU A 137 -1.72 2.69 -13.28
N GLU A 138 -1.19 1.46 -13.37
CA GLU A 138 -0.82 0.64 -12.22
C GLU A 138 0.23 1.35 -11.34
N ALA A 139 1.24 1.98 -11.94
CA ALA A 139 2.24 2.74 -11.20
C ALA A 139 1.66 4.00 -10.54
N ILE A 140 0.76 4.71 -11.21
CA ILE A 140 0.05 5.87 -10.65
C ILE A 140 -0.78 5.45 -9.44
N GLU A 141 -1.45 4.31 -9.51
CA GLU A 141 -2.18 3.74 -8.38
C GLU A 141 -1.27 3.44 -7.19
N CYS A 142 -0.12 2.78 -7.40
CA CYS A 142 0.84 2.50 -6.32
C CYS A 142 1.46 3.79 -5.75
N LYS A 143 1.72 4.81 -6.59
CA LYS A 143 2.17 6.13 -6.14
C LYS A 143 1.11 6.80 -5.26
N ALA A 144 -0.16 6.70 -5.62
CA ALA A 144 -1.26 7.22 -4.80
C ALA A 144 -1.35 6.50 -3.45
N GLN A 145 -1.12 5.18 -3.39
CA GLN A 145 -0.99 4.43 -2.13
C GLN A 145 0.18 4.93 -1.29
N LYS A 146 1.37 5.11 -1.89
CA LYS A 146 2.55 5.68 -1.21
C LYS A 146 2.27 7.08 -0.65
N HIS A 147 1.57 7.92 -1.40
CA HIS A 147 1.20 9.26 -0.97
C HIS A 147 0.17 9.21 0.19
N ALA A 148 -0.87 8.37 0.09
CA ALA A 148 -1.83 8.18 1.17
C ALA A 148 -1.16 7.67 2.45
N LEU A 149 -0.23 6.71 2.34
CA LEU A 149 0.60 6.24 3.44
C LEU A 149 1.39 7.39 4.09
N GLN A 150 2.04 8.23 3.29
CA GLN A 150 2.80 9.37 3.82
C GLN A 150 1.93 10.36 4.60
N LEU A 151 0.70 10.61 4.12
CA LEU A 151 -0.25 11.48 4.83
C LEU A 151 -0.72 10.84 6.14
N GLU A 152 -1.05 9.55 6.13
CA GLU A 152 -1.44 8.85 7.35
C GLU A 152 -0.28 8.80 8.36
N MET A 153 0.96 8.54 7.90
CA MET A 153 2.14 8.61 8.76
C MET A 153 2.29 9.98 9.41
N GLN A 154 2.08 11.07 8.66
CA GLN A 154 2.12 12.43 9.22
C GLN A 154 1.01 12.66 10.25
N GLU A 155 -0.20 12.14 9.99
CA GLU A 155 -1.32 12.25 10.91
C GLU A 155 -1.09 11.47 12.21
N GLN A 156 -0.43 10.31 12.14
CA GLN A 156 -0.12 9.44 13.27
C GLN A 156 1.23 9.74 13.94
N THR A 157 1.75 10.97 13.82
CA THR A 157 2.99 11.37 14.51
C THR A 157 2.75 12.22 15.76
N GLY A 158 3.63 12.08 16.75
CA GLY A 158 3.66 12.94 17.94
C GLY A 158 2.47 12.72 18.87
N GLU A 159 1.77 13.81 19.25
CA GLU A 159 0.64 13.72 20.20
C GLU A 159 -0.58 12.99 19.63
N LYS A 160 -0.66 12.83 18.31
CA LYS A 160 -1.76 12.14 17.61
C LYS A 160 -1.50 10.64 17.41
N GLU A 161 -0.31 10.15 17.75
CA GLU A 161 0.05 8.75 17.59
C GLU A 161 -0.88 7.86 18.43
N THR A 162 -1.55 6.93 17.76
CA THR A 162 -2.40 5.91 18.39
C THR A 162 -1.95 4.52 17.96
N HIS A 163 -2.23 3.51 18.80
CA HIS A 163 -1.96 2.13 18.42
C HIS A 163 -2.73 1.72 17.15
N ASP A 164 -4.03 1.99 17.10
CA ASP A 164 -4.87 1.70 15.93
C ASP A 164 -4.38 2.43 14.68
N GLY A 165 -3.93 3.68 14.84
CA GLY A 165 -3.32 4.45 13.77
C GLY A 165 -2.00 3.85 13.28
N ALA A 166 -1.14 3.39 14.19
CA ALA A 166 0.11 2.72 13.82
C ALA A 166 -0.16 1.38 13.10
N VAL A 167 -1.15 0.61 13.56
CA VAL A 167 -1.61 -0.62 12.88
C VAL A 167 -2.13 -0.30 11.46
N LYS A 168 -2.92 0.77 11.32
CA LYS A 168 -3.41 1.25 10.02
C LYS A 168 -2.25 1.64 9.09
N VAL A 169 -1.29 2.41 9.59
CA VAL A 169 -0.08 2.81 8.85
C VAL A 169 0.71 1.59 8.37
N LEU A 170 0.89 0.57 9.22
CA LEU A 170 1.55 -0.67 8.83
C LEU A 170 0.77 -1.39 7.72
N ALA A 171 -0.55 -1.51 7.83
CA ALA A 171 -1.39 -2.14 6.82
C ALA A 171 -1.25 -1.44 5.46
N MET A 172 -1.39 -0.10 5.44
CA MET A 172 -1.18 0.72 4.24
C MET A 172 0.22 0.57 3.66
N CYS A 173 1.25 0.41 4.53
CA CYS A 173 2.61 0.18 4.09
C CYS A 173 2.76 -1.15 3.36
N LYS A 174 2.23 -2.24 3.93
CA LYS A 174 2.30 -3.58 3.30
C LYS A 174 1.51 -3.63 1.99
N GLU A 175 0.39 -2.92 1.89
CA GLU A 175 -0.36 -2.76 0.64
C GLU A 175 0.47 -2.03 -0.43
N THR A 176 1.07 -0.89 -0.06
CA THR A 176 1.95 -0.11 -0.95
C THR A 176 3.15 -0.92 -1.41
N GLN A 177 3.83 -1.61 -0.48
CA GLN A 177 4.97 -2.50 -0.76
C GLN A 177 4.59 -3.56 -1.78
N ALA A 178 3.43 -4.19 -1.62
CA ALA A 178 2.99 -5.24 -2.52
C ALA A 178 2.58 -4.70 -3.89
N CYS A 179 1.94 -3.52 -3.96
CA CYS A 179 1.63 -2.85 -5.22
C CYS A 179 2.90 -2.54 -6.02
N MET A 180 3.89 -1.91 -5.37
CA MET A 180 5.17 -1.56 -6.00
C MET A 180 5.97 -2.81 -6.41
N ARG A 181 5.92 -3.88 -5.60
CA ARG A 181 6.58 -5.16 -5.91
C ARG A 181 6.04 -5.78 -7.20
N ASP A 182 4.73 -5.72 -7.41
CA ASP A 182 4.09 -6.41 -8.53
C ASP A 182 4.08 -5.57 -9.82
N SER A 183 4.39 -4.27 -9.72
CA SER A 183 4.46 -3.33 -10.86
C SER A 183 5.88 -3.19 -11.44
N CYS A 184 6.03 -3.42 -12.73
CA CYS A 184 7.32 -3.37 -13.40
C CYS A 184 7.85 -1.96 -13.74
N LYS A 185 7.18 -0.91 -13.23
CA LYS A 185 7.58 0.49 -13.40
C LYS A 185 8.53 0.99 -12.30
N PHE A 186 8.56 0.33 -11.14
CA PHE A 186 9.39 0.75 -10.02
C PHE A 186 10.75 0.07 -10.05
N THR A 187 11.78 0.87 -9.79
CA THR A 187 13.16 0.41 -9.63
C THR A 187 13.34 -0.37 -8.32
N ASP A 188 14.41 -1.16 -8.24
CA ASP A 188 14.78 -1.86 -7.00
C ASP A 188 15.00 -0.88 -5.84
N VAL A 189 15.57 0.30 -6.11
CA VAL A 189 15.77 1.35 -5.09
C VAL A 189 14.44 1.83 -4.50
N GLU A 190 13.44 2.11 -5.34
CA GLU A 190 12.12 2.54 -4.86
C GLU A 190 11.39 1.45 -4.07
N ARG A 191 11.63 0.17 -4.44
CA ARG A 191 11.08 -0.99 -3.75
C ARG A 191 11.75 -1.20 -2.38
N ASP A 192 13.06 -1.06 -2.32
CA ASP A 192 13.83 -1.15 -1.08
C ASP A 192 13.46 -0.01 -0.11
N GLU A 193 13.21 1.20 -0.61
CA GLU A 193 12.77 2.33 0.22
C GLU A 193 11.45 2.03 0.96
N ILE A 194 10.46 1.46 0.26
CA ILE A 194 9.17 1.14 0.89
C ILE A 194 9.30 -0.08 1.81
N GLU A 195 10.07 -1.09 1.42
CA GLU A 195 10.32 -2.28 2.26
C GLU A 195 10.99 -1.90 3.59
N ASN A 196 12.06 -1.11 3.55
CA ASN A 196 12.73 -0.63 4.75
C ASN A 196 11.80 0.19 5.64
N SER A 197 10.95 1.03 5.04
CA SER A 197 9.96 1.82 5.78
C SER A 197 8.93 0.92 6.48
N CYS A 198 8.43 -0.11 5.80
CA CYS A 198 7.48 -1.05 6.39
C CYS A 198 8.10 -1.91 7.48
N ASP A 199 9.37 -2.30 7.35
CA ASP A 199 10.08 -3.06 8.38
C ASP A 199 10.24 -2.22 9.66
N VAL A 200 10.56 -0.92 9.54
CA VAL A 200 10.62 -0.02 10.70
C VAL A 200 9.25 0.09 11.37
N LEU A 201 8.18 0.23 10.58
CA LEU A 201 6.81 0.32 11.10
C LEU A 201 6.36 -0.96 11.82
N GLU A 202 6.72 -2.13 11.27
CA GLU A 202 6.44 -3.44 11.88
C GLU A 202 7.10 -3.57 13.26
N LEU A 203 8.31 -3.06 13.40
CA LEU A 203 8.99 -3.01 14.70
C LEU A 203 8.25 -2.11 15.71
N THR A 204 7.77 -0.94 15.27
CA THR A 204 7.09 0.02 16.15
C THR A 204 5.66 -0.38 16.53
N THR A 205 5.03 -1.24 15.73
CA THR A 205 3.63 -1.67 15.91
C THR A 205 3.50 -3.04 16.57
N SER A 206 4.60 -3.79 16.73
CA SER A 206 4.60 -5.07 17.44
C SER A 206 3.96 -4.97 18.84
N ASP A 207 3.30 -6.04 19.26
CA ASP A 207 2.69 -6.17 20.59
C ASP A 207 3.72 -5.88 21.69
N PHE A 208 4.97 -6.31 21.45
CA PHE A 208 6.12 -5.96 22.26
C PHE A 208 6.32 -4.45 22.43
N THR A 209 6.48 -3.70 21.33
CA THR A 209 6.73 -2.25 21.39
C THR A 209 5.55 -1.50 22.01
N VAL A 210 4.32 -1.91 21.68
CA VAL A 210 3.09 -1.36 22.25
C VAL A 210 3.05 -1.56 23.77
N CYS A 211 3.36 -2.77 24.24
CA CYS A 211 3.46 -3.06 25.65
C CYS A 211 4.54 -2.22 26.34
N MET A 212 5.72 -2.11 25.74
CA MET A 212 6.81 -1.32 26.32
C MET A 212 6.47 0.17 26.42
N ASN A 213 5.78 0.72 25.42
CA ASN A 213 5.25 2.08 25.47
C ASN A 213 4.22 2.26 26.58
N LYS A 214 3.32 1.29 26.76
CA LYS A 214 2.34 1.29 27.86
C LYS A 214 3.04 1.31 29.23
N ILE A 215 4.01 0.42 29.47
CA ILE A 215 4.73 0.36 30.74
C ILE A 215 5.48 1.68 31.00
N ASN A 216 6.16 2.23 29.98
CA ASN A 216 6.88 3.50 30.11
C ASN A 216 5.97 4.70 30.38
N LYS A 217 4.76 4.70 29.82
CA LYS A 217 3.76 5.77 29.98
C LYS A 217 3.04 5.69 31.32
N GLU A 218 2.54 4.52 31.68
CA GLU A 218 1.73 4.31 32.89
C GLU A 218 2.60 4.21 34.15
N LYS A 219 3.88 3.86 33.99
CA LYS A 219 4.85 3.66 35.08
C LYS A 219 4.26 2.82 36.23
N PRO A 220 3.79 1.59 35.94
CA PRO A 220 3.22 0.73 36.96
C PRO A 220 4.23 0.43 38.07
N ASP A 221 3.73 0.09 39.26
CA ASP A 221 4.62 -0.36 40.33
C ASP A 221 5.24 -1.72 39.97
N LEU A 222 6.57 -1.72 39.84
CA LEU A 222 7.36 -2.90 39.52
C LEU A 222 8.03 -3.51 40.75
N SER A 223 7.77 -3.01 41.95
CA SER A 223 8.38 -3.48 43.21
C SER A 223 8.11 -4.96 43.51
N LYS A 224 7.01 -5.53 42.97
CA LYS A 224 6.71 -6.96 43.08
C LYS A 224 7.67 -7.86 42.29
N TYR A 225 8.44 -7.31 41.35
CA TYR A 225 9.40 -8.05 40.53
C TYR A 225 10.80 -7.91 41.14
N GLU A 226 11.13 -8.76 42.11
CA GLU A 226 12.41 -8.71 42.83
C GLU A 226 13.64 -8.78 41.90
N CYS A 227 13.49 -9.40 40.74
CA CYS A 227 14.54 -9.51 39.73
C CYS A 227 14.90 -8.16 39.07
N LEU A 228 14.14 -7.09 39.30
CA LEU A 228 14.41 -5.72 38.85
C LEU A 228 15.03 -4.82 39.94
N ASN A 229 15.20 -5.30 41.18
CA ASN A 229 15.58 -4.46 42.35
C ASN A 229 16.92 -3.70 42.22
N ASP A 230 17.78 -4.14 41.30
CA ASP A 230 19.11 -3.60 40.99
C ASP A 230 19.16 -2.84 39.65
N HIS A 231 18.03 -2.63 38.97
CA HIS A 231 17.98 -1.93 37.69
C HIS A 231 16.89 -0.87 37.63
N ASP A 232 17.25 0.31 37.12
CA ASP A 232 16.26 1.33 36.76
C ASP A 232 15.53 0.90 35.48
N PHE A 233 14.28 0.44 35.64
CA PHE A 233 13.41 0.07 34.53
C PHE A 233 13.06 1.27 33.64
N TYR A 234 13.01 2.48 34.17
CA TYR A 234 12.57 3.66 33.43
C TYR A 234 13.73 4.49 32.87
N SER A 235 14.96 4.01 33.05
CA SER A 235 16.14 4.62 32.43
C SER A 235 16.03 4.60 30.91
N LYS A 236 16.37 5.74 30.30
CA LYS A 236 16.50 5.92 28.85
C LYS A 236 17.93 5.68 28.35
N ASP A 237 18.85 5.36 29.24
CA ASP A 237 20.24 5.07 28.87
C ASP A 237 20.30 3.73 28.13
N SER A 238 20.84 3.74 26.91
CA SER A 238 20.91 2.55 26.06
C SER A 238 21.71 1.43 26.71
N THR A 239 22.75 1.71 27.49
CA THR A 239 23.54 0.69 28.20
C THR A 239 22.70 -0.02 29.26
N VAL A 240 21.92 0.73 30.03
CA VAL A 240 21.02 0.20 31.06
C VAL A 240 19.88 -0.60 30.44
N ILE A 241 19.37 -0.17 29.27
CA ILE A 241 18.36 -0.92 28.51
C ILE A 241 18.95 -2.24 28.00
N CYS A 242 20.14 -2.20 27.37
CA CYS A 242 20.81 -3.38 26.86
C CYS A 242 21.10 -4.41 27.97
N GLU A 243 21.66 -3.98 29.11
CA GLU A 243 21.93 -4.86 30.24
C GLU A 243 20.66 -5.52 30.78
N ARG A 244 19.55 -4.77 30.85
CA ARG A 244 18.27 -5.29 31.34
C ARG A 244 17.73 -6.40 30.44
N TRP A 245 17.74 -6.18 29.13
CA TRP A 245 17.20 -7.17 28.18
C TRP A 245 18.14 -8.36 27.96
N LYS A 246 19.46 -8.18 28.13
CA LYS A 246 20.43 -9.27 28.06
C LYS A 246 20.50 -10.11 29.33
N ASN A 247 20.71 -9.46 30.47
CA ASN A 247 21.02 -10.15 31.74
C ASN A 247 19.77 -10.52 32.54
N LYS A 248 18.62 -9.90 32.22
CA LYS A 248 17.35 -10.13 32.92
C LYS A 248 16.22 -10.52 31.98
N ARG A 249 16.53 -11.18 30.86
CA ARG A 249 15.56 -11.59 29.82
C ARG A 249 14.31 -12.27 30.40
N ASP A 250 14.48 -13.23 31.31
CA ASP A 250 13.35 -13.96 31.94
C ASP A 250 12.55 -13.09 32.92
N CYS A 251 13.19 -12.09 33.53
CA CYS A 251 12.50 -11.12 34.37
C CYS A 251 11.65 -10.20 33.50
N MET A 252 12.24 -9.69 32.42
CA MET A 252 11.57 -8.80 31.48
C MET A 252 10.40 -9.50 30.79
N ARG A 253 10.58 -10.75 30.37
CA ARG A 253 9.49 -11.57 29.82
C ARG A 253 8.30 -11.67 30.77
N ARG A 254 8.55 -11.99 32.05
CA ARG A 254 7.50 -12.05 33.09
C ARG A 254 6.82 -10.70 33.31
N VAL A 255 7.58 -9.61 33.38
CA VAL A 255 7.03 -8.26 33.56
C VAL A 255 6.11 -7.89 32.39
N THR A 256 6.55 -8.13 31.16
CA THR A 256 5.79 -7.86 29.95
C THR A 256 4.53 -8.75 29.87
N GLU A 257 4.65 -10.05 30.13
CA GLU A 257 3.52 -11.00 30.13
C GLU A 257 2.49 -10.66 31.22
N ASP A 258 2.93 -10.32 32.44
CA ASP A 258 2.03 -9.95 33.55
C ASP A 258 1.23 -8.66 33.28
N ILE A 259 1.85 -7.67 32.61
CA ILE A 259 1.24 -6.34 32.40
C ILE A 259 0.40 -6.30 31.13
N CYS A 260 0.81 -7.05 30.10
CA CYS A 260 0.25 -6.94 28.76
C CYS A 260 -0.36 -8.24 28.22
N GLY A 261 -0.16 -9.38 28.87
CA GLY A 261 -0.71 -10.68 28.50
C GLY A 261 0.33 -11.66 27.95
N GLU A 262 0.04 -12.95 28.05
CA GLU A 262 0.98 -14.04 27.72
C GLU A 262 1.38 -14.10 26.24
N ASP A 263 0.60 -13.52 25.33
CA ASP A 263 0.83 -13.64 23.89
C ASP A 263 1.86 -12.62 23.35
N VAL A 264 2.13 -11.55 24.11
CA VAL A 264 3.03 -10.43 23.71
C VAL A 264 4.46 -10.88 23.41
N MET A 265 4.91 -11.96 24.05
CA MET A 265 6.28 -12.47 23.88
C MET A 265 6.35 -13.74 23.02
N LYS A 266 5.20 -14.32 22.60
CA LYS A 266 5.16 -15.60 21.86
C LYS A 266 5.62 -15.49 20.41
N HIS A 267 5.53 -14.31 19.80
CA HIS A 267 5.81 -14.11 18.37
C HIS A 267 6.90 -13.06 18.09
N ASP A 268 7.41 -12.37 19.11
CA ASP A 268 8.20 -11.15 18.98
C ASP A 268 9.70 -11.29 19.32
N GLU A 269 10.28 -12.51 19.33
CA GLU A 269 11.75 -12.66 19.49
C GLU A 269 12.52 -11.91 18.38
N LYS A 270 11.97 -11.87 17.16
CA LYS A 270 12.50 -11.09 16.05
C LYS A 270 12.46 -9.59 16.36
N SER A 271 11.32 -9.09 16.85
CA SER A 271 11.10 -7.68 17.21
C SER A 271 12.01 -7.24 18.35
N LEU A 272 12.16 -8.07 19.39
CA LEU A 272 13.11 -7.85 20.48
C LEU A 272 14.57 -7.82 19.97
N ASN A 273 14.98 -8.79 19.16
CA ASN A 273 16.35 -8.82 18.63
C ASN A 273 16.63 -7.61 17.72
N ALA A 274 15.67 -7.21 16.88
CA ALA A 274 15.79 -6.01 16.06
C ALA A 274 15.84 -4.73 16.90
N PHE A 275 15.03 -4.61 17.96
CA PHE A 275 15.09 -3.51 18.92
C PHE A 275 16.48 -3.40 19.57
N LEU A 276 17.05 -4.52 20.03
CA LEU A 276 18.39 -4.55 20.63
C LEU A 276 19.51 -4.25 19.62
N ASN A 277 19.36 -4.73 18.38
CA ASN A 277 20.29 -4.41 17.29
C ASN A 277 20.27 -2.91 16.94
N ASN A 278 19.09 -2.29 16.89
CA ASN A 278 18.93 -0.86 16.66
C ASN A 278 19.58 -0.01 17.78
N LEU A 279 19.54 -0.50 19.02
CA LEU A 279 20.24 0.11 20.15
C LEU A 279 21.76 -0.13 20.15
N LYS A 280 22.28 -0.93 19.20
CA LYS A 280 23.69 -1.34 19.12
C LYS A 280 24.18 -1.98 20.41
N CYS A 281 23.35 -2.82 21.02
CA CYS A 281 23.76 -3.61 22.18
C CYS A 281 24.84 -4.64 21.76
N GLU A 282 26.13 -4.28 21.85
CA GLU A 282 27.28 -5.16 21.51
C GLU A 282 27.09 -6.58 22.04
N GLU A 283 27.17 -7.61 21.17
CA GLU A 283 26.91 -9.03 21.50
C GLU A 283 27.47 -9.49 22.85
#